data_AF-K1UBI6-F1
#
_entry.id   AF-K1UBI6-F1
#
_cell.length_a   1.000
_cell.length_b   1.000
_cell.length_c   1.000
_cell.angle_alpha   90.00
_cell.angle_beta   90.00
_cell.angle_gamma   90.00
#
_symmetry.space_group_name_H-M   'P 1'
#
loop_
_entity.id
_entity.type
_entity.pdbx_description
1 polymer ?
#
loop_
_entity_poly.entity_id
_entity_poly.type
_entity_poly.pdbx_seq_one_letter_code
_entity_poly.pdbx_strand_id
1 'polypeptide(L)'
;VPQLDYAHVGIDRNLFKSDATDFPIPELDSIGMQTQFRCELSAPLIGTCPKVVPLPVSEPYSLDMSVTYGYAPRYAELKSARDYYEGGFCGAYSSWVTGYDQYFLSRWRRNLGSPSFANYGSIDDLFKCRASLLYPIFVNQWSGTVNDDKLLVGSVNTCVAVRPFSAYGLPYSK
;
A
#
# COMPACT_ATOMS: atom_id res chain seq x y z
N VAL A 1 0.65 14.34 2.08
CA VAL A 1 1.53 13.20 1.75
C VAL A 1 0.66 12.21 0.99
N PRO A 2 1.02 11.72 -0.20
CA PRO A 2 0.20 10.71 -0.87
C PRO A 2 0.05 9.53 0.10
N GLN A 3 -1.19 9.24 0.47
CA GLN A 3 -1.52 8.08 1.27
C GLN A 3 -1.21 6.85 0.41
N LEU A 4 -0.51 5.90 0.99
CA LEU A 4 -0.05 4.73 0.27
C LEU A 4 -1.11 3.63 0.44
N ASP A 5 -2.08 3.63 -0.47
CA ASP A 5 -3.18 2.68 -0.46
C ASP A 5 -2.82 1.45 -1.33
N TYR A 6 -3.39 0.30 -0.97
CA TYR A 6 -3.19 -0.95 -1.71
C TYR A 6 -4.50 -1.43 -2.35
N ALA A 7 -4.44 -2.02 -3.54
CA ALA A 7 -5.62 -2.70 -4.08
C ALA A 7 -6.03 -3.88 -3.16
N HIS A 8 -7.32 -3.97 -2.85
CA HIS A 8 -7.88 -5.07 -2.06
C HIS A 8 -8.01 -6.34 -2.91
N VAL A 9 -6.91 -7.09 -3.01
CA VAL A 9 -6.80 -8.31 -3.82
C VAL A 9 -6.19 -9.49 -3.07
N GLY A 10 -5.86 -9.31 -1.79
CA GLY A 10 -5.35 -10.36 -0.91
C GLY A 10 -6.46 -11.02 -0.09
N ILE A 11 -6.11 -12.07 0.64
CA ILE A 11 -7.02 -12.75 1.56
C ILE A 11 -6.87 -12.14 2.95
N ASP A 12 -7.98 -11.81 3.62
CA ASP A 12 -7.92 -11.30 5.00
C ASP A 12 -7.33 -12.36 5.95
N ARG A 13 -6.43 -11.93 6.84
CA ARG A 13 -5.76 -12.77 7.83
C ARG A 13 -6.75 -13.47 8.75
N ASN A 14 -7.91 -12.87 9.01
CA ASN A 14 -8.96 -13.50 9.82
C ASN A 14 -9.46 -14.83 9.24
N LEU A 15 -9.33 -15.05 7.91
CA LEU A 15 -9.73 -16.30 7.27
C LEU A 15 -8.71 -17.43 7.45
N PHE A 16 -7.49 -17.14 7.94
CA PHE A 16 -6.45 -18.14 8.19
C PHE A 16 -6.49 -18.74 9.59
N LYS A 17 -7.43 -18.31 10.43
CA LYS A 17 -7.57 -18.79 11.81
C LYS A 17 -8.02 -20.25 11.80
N SER A 18 -7.12 -21.14 12.20
CA SER A 18 -7.36 -22.59 12.18
C SER A 18 -7.07 -23.24 13.52
N ASP A 19 -6.13 -22.69 14.29
CA ASP A 19 -5.79 -23.17 15.63
C ASP A 19 -6.41 -22.27 16.72
N ALA A 20 -6.53 -22.82 17.93
CA ALA A 20 -7.01 -22.08 19.10
C ALA A 20 -6.11 -20.88 19.45
N THR A 21 -4.81 -20.95 19.15
CA THR A 21 -3.88 -19.85 19.44
C THR A 21 -3.97 -18.67 18.48
N ASP A 22 -4.62 -18.84 17.32
CA ASP A 22 -4.89 -17.76 16.36
C ASP A 22 -5.98 -16.81 16.85
N PHE A 23 -6.79 -17.23 17.82
CA PHE A 23 -7.76 -16.38 18.49
C PHE A 23 -7.08 -15.50 19.54
N PRO A 24 -7.58 -14.27 19.78
CA PRO A 24 -6.96 -13.34 20.71
C PRO A 24 -6.97 -13.88 22.14
N ILE A 25 -5.79 -14.25 22.64
CA ILE A 25 -5.54 -14.66 24.02
C ILE A 25 -4.60 -13.60 24.62
N PRO A 26 -5.04 -12.79 25.61
CA PRO A 26 -4.26 -11.68 26.15
C PRO A 26 -2.85 -12.06 26.62
N GLU A 27 -2.68 -13.24 27.18
CA GLU A 27 -1.42 -13.76 27.67
C GLU A 27 -0.40 -13.97 26.53
N LEU A 28 -0.90 -14.42 25.37
CA LEU A 28 -0.09 -14.68 24.18
C LEU A 28 0.28 -13.40 23.43
N ASP A 29 -0.37 -12.27 23.73
CA ASP A 29 -0.08 -10.98 23.09
C ASP A 29 1.32 -10.45 23.44
N SER A 30 1.80 -10.82 24.63
CA SER A 30 3.14 -10.47 25.11
C SER A 30 4.26 -11.38 24.57
N ILE A 31 3.90 -12.44 23.83
CA ILE A 31 4.83 -13.52 23.47
C ILE A 31 5.06 -13.55 21.96
N GLY A 32 6.28 -13.19 21.56
CA GLY A 32 6.82 -13.49 20.23
C GLY A 32 6.18 -12.73 19.07
N MET A 33 6.38 -13.26 17.87
CA MET A 33 5.91 -12.68 16.62
C MET A 33 5.20 -13.75 15.76
N GLN A 34 4.24 -13.31 14.95
CA GLN A 34 3.54 -14.12 13.96
C GLN A 34 4.10 -13.89 12.55
N THR A 35 4.15 -14.95 11.74
CA THR A 35 4.55 -14.87 10.32
C THR A 35 3.48 -14.17 9.49
N GLN A 36 3.90 -13.26 8.62
CA GLN A 36 3.02 -12.60 7.66
C GLN A 36 3.21 -13.17 6.26
N PHE A 37 2.09 -13.55 5.63
CA PHE A 37 2.08 -14.20 4.33
C PHE A 37 1.80 -13.20 3.21
N ARG A 38 2.51 -13.31 2.08
CA ARG A 38 2.31 -12.44 0.92
C ARG A 38 0.90 -12.55 0.33
N CYS A 39 0.25 -13.69 0.53
CA CYS A 39 -1.14 -13.92 0.09
C CYS A 39 -2.15 -12.98 0.78
N GLU A 40 -1.79 -12.38 1.91
CA GLU A 40 -2.62 -11.39 2.62
C GLU A 40 -2.69 -10.05 1.90
N LEU A 41 -1.61 -9.67 1.19
CA LEU A 41 -1.56 -8.46 0.37
C LEU A 41 -2.07 -8.71 -1.05
N SER A 42 -1.75 -9.87 -1.62
CA SER A 42 -2.12 -10.23 -2.98
C SER A 42 -2.40 -11.71 -3.09
N ALA A 43 -3.58 -12.08 -3.55
CA ALA A 43 -3.92 -13.46 -3.86
C ALA A 43 -3.94 -13.69 -5.37
N PRO A 44 -3.57 -14.88 -5.84
CA PRO A 44 -3.83 -15.28 -7.21
C PRO A 44 -5.34 -15.33 -7.47
N LEU A 45 -5.76 -14.91 -8.67
CA LEU A 45 -7.15 -15.05 -9.10
C LEU A 45 -7.53 -16.53 -9.16
N ILE A 46 -8.65 -16.89 -8.52
CA ILE A 46 -9.25 -18.21 -8.63
C ILE A 46 -9.98 -18.26 -9.97
N GLY A 47 -9.28 -18.75 -10.99
CA GLY A 47 -9.79 -18.85 -12.35
C GLY A 47 -9.23 -17.75 -13.26
N THR A 48 -8.68 -18.17 -14.40
CA THR A 48 -8.18 -17.27 -15.44
C THR A 48 -9.09 -17.39 -16.65
N CYS A 49 -9.69 -16.28 -17.07
CA CYS A 49 -10.45 -16.24 -18.32
C CYS A 49 -9.65 -15.41 -19.32
N PRO A 50 -9.07 -16.01 -20.38
CA PRO A 50 -8.30 -15.29 -21.39
C PRO A 50 -9.06 -14.13 -22.04
N LYS A 51 -10.39 -14.19 -22.04
CA LYS A 51 -11.28 -13.15 -22.59
C LYS A 51 -11.50 -11.96 -21.65
N VAL A 52 -11.40 -12.15 -20.34
CA VAL A 52 -11.74 -11.13 -19.32
C VAL A 52 -10.47 -10.57 -18.68
N VAL A 53 -9.50 -11.42 -18.39
CA VAL A 53 -8.17 -11.04 -17.91
C VAL A 53 -7.15 -11.81 -18.74
N PRO A 54 -6.54 -11.20 -19.77
CA PRO A 54 -5.50 -11.84 -20.55
C PRO A 54 -4.26 -12.01 -19.67
N LEU A 55 -4.13 -13.16 -19.03
CA LEU A 55 -2.87 -13.54 -18.40
C LEU A 55 -1.89 -13.97 -19.50
N PRO A 56 -0.63 -13.51 -19.45
CA PRO A 56 0.41 -14.02 -20.33
C PRO A 56 0.51 -15.53 -20.11
N VAL A 57 0.29 -16.29 -21.19
CA VAL A 57 0.19 -17.76 -21.23
C VAL A 57 1.54 -18.44 -20.91
N SER A 58 2.61 -17.68 -20.72
CA SER A 58 4.00 -18.14 -20.79
C SER A 58 4.76 -18.17 -19.46
N GLU A 59 4.10 -18.16 -18.31
CA GLU A 59 4.82 -18.08 -17.02
C GLU A 59 4.54 -19.31 -16.15
N PRO A 60 5.49 -20.28 -16.07
CA PRO A 60 5.34 -21.52 -15.32
C PRO A 60 5.68 -21.29 -13.85
N TYR A 61 4.91 -20.46 -13.13
CA TYR A 61 5.11 -20.30 -11.70
C TYR A 61 4.10 -21.13 -10.93
N SER A 62 4.61 -21.99 -10.04
CA SER A 62 3.80 -22.70 -9.06
C SER A 62 3.10 -21.70 -8.15
N LEU A 63 1.82 -21.94 -7.89
CA LEU A 63 1.01 -21.13 -6.99
C LEU A 63 1.42 -21.43 -5.55
N ASP A 64 2.39 -20.68 -5.03
CA ASP A 64 2.81 -20.79 -3.64
C ASP A 64 2.18 -19.68 -2.78
N MET A 65 1.30 -20.07 -1.88
CA MET A 65 0.65 -19.18 -0.89
C MET A 65 1.38 -19.17 0.46
N SER A 66 2.41 -20.00 0.64
CA SER A 66 3.20 -20.09 1.87
C SER A 66 4.30 -19.02 1.97
N VAL A 67 4.55 -18.28 0.88
CA VAL A 67 5.58 -17.25 0.82
C VAL A 67 5.30 -16.16 1.85
N THR A 68 6.29 -15.89 2.70
CA THR A 68 6.23 -14.87 3.74
C THR A 68 6.96 -13.59 3.31
N TYR A 69 6.67 -12.48 3.99
CA TYR A 69 7.40 -11.22 3.79
C TYR A 69 7.96 -10.61 5.09
N GLY A 70 7.73 -11.27 6.22
CA GLY A 70 8.24 -10.82 7.51
C GLY A 70 7.45 -11.38 8.68
N TYR A 71 7.72 -10.79 9.83
CA TYR A 71 7.07 -11.11 11.09
C TYR A 71 6.46 -9.84 11.69
N ALA A 72 5.28 -9.96 12.29
CA ALA A 72 4.64 -8.90 13.04
C ALA A 72 4.35 -9.37 14.46
N PRO A 73 4.11 -8.48 15.44
CA PRO A 73 3.59 -8.89 16.74
C PRO A 73 2.33 -9.75 16.60
N ARG A 74 2.08 -10.63 17.59
CA ARG A 74 0.86 -11.42 17.60
C ARG A 74 -0.39 -10.53 17.55
N TYR A 75 -1.43 -11.04 16.87
CA TYR A 75 -2.71 -10.39 16.70
C TYR A 75 -2.61 -9.01 16.02
N ALA A 76 -1.63 -8.82 15.13
CA ALA A 76 -1.44 -7.56 14.40
C ALA A 76 -2.68 -7.14 13.60
N GLU A 77 -3.47 -8.11 13.13
CA GLU A 77 -4.72 -7.88 12.40
C GLU A 77 -5.83 -7.25 13.26
N LEU A 78 -5.75 -7.36 14.59
CA LEU A 78 -6.67 -6.71 15.52
C LEU A 78 -6.16 -5.33 15.98
N LYS A 79 -4.87 -5.06 15.78
CA LYS A 79 -4.18 -3.85 16.25
C LYS A 79 -3.95 -2.83 15.15
N SER A 80 -3.90 -3.28 13.90
CA SER A 80 -3.59 -2.46 12.74
C SER A 80 -4.41 -2.91 11.54
N ALA A 81 -4.88 -1.93 10.78
CA ALA A 81 -5.44 -2.12 9.47
C ALA A 81 -4.61 -1.31 8.47
N ARG A 82 -4.53 -1.81 7.24
CA ARG A 82 -3.92 -1.08 6.12
C ARG A 82 -5.01 -0.37 5.33
N ASP A 83 -4.66 0.73 4.67
CA ASP A 83 -5.56 1.40 3.76
C ASP A 83 -5.61 0.65 2.43
N TYR A 84 -6.83 0.42 1.94
CA TYR A 84 -7.07 -0.28 0.69
C TYR A 84 -8.24 0.30 -0.09
N TYR A 85 -8.23 0.06 -1.40
CA TYR A 85 -9.31 0.41 -2.30
C TYR A 85 -9.77 -0.82 -3.08
N GLU A 86 -11.06 -0.85 -3.44
CA GLU A 86 -11.70 -2.03 -4.01
C GLU A 86 -12.74 -1.69 -5.09
N GLY A 87 -13.29 -2.74 -5.70
CA GLY A 87 -14.35 -2.61 -6.70
C GLY A 87 -13.91 -1.84 -7.96
N GLY A 88 -14.75 -0.89 -8.39
CA GLY A 88 -14.51 -0.11 -9.61
C GLY A 88 -13.24 0.76 -9.57
N PHE A 89 -12.73 1.09 -8.37
CA PHE A 89 -11.49 1.84 -8.20
C PHE A 89 -10.25 1.05 -8.64
N CYS A 90 -10.31 -0.28 -8.65
CA CYS A 90 -9.25 -1.13 -9.20
C CYS A 90 -9.18 -1.11 -10.74
N GLY A 91 -10.14 -0.49 -11.42
CA GLY A 91 -10.22 -0.48 -12.89
C GLY A 91 -10.78 0.84 -13.43
N ALA A 92 -12.09 0.87 -13.68
CA ALA A 92 -12.77 1.97 -14.37
C ALA A 92 -12.64 3.33 -13.67
N TYR A 93 -12.51 3.35 -12.35
CA TYR A 93 -12.36 4.55 -11.53
C TYR A 93 -10.95 4.71 -10.95
N SER A 94 -9.94 4.10 -11.58
CA SER A 94 -8.55 4.21 -11.13
C SER A 94 -8.00 5.64 -11.12
N SER A 95 -8.62 6.58 -11.82
CA SER A 95 -8.26 8.01 -11.77
C SER A 95 -8.71 8.74 -10.49
N TRP A 96 -9.55 8.10 -9.67
CA TRP A 96 -10.06 8.68 -8.42
C TRP A 96 -9.26 8.29 -7.18
N VAL A 97 -8.38 7.30 -7.30
CA VAL A 97 -7.62 6.74 -6.17
C VAL A 97 -6.15 6.57 -6.56
N THR A 98 -5.25 6.82 -5.61
CA THR A 98 -3.82 6.56 -5.76
C THR A 98 -3.44 5.33 -4.97
N GLY A 99 -2.64 4.43 -5.55
CA GLY A 99 -2.16 3.29 -4.78
C GLY A 99 -1.54 2.19 -5.63
N TYR A 100 -1.04 1.15 -4.97
CA TYR A 100 -0.49 -0.01 -5.67
C TYR A 100 -1.58 -0.90 -6.22
N ASP A 101 -1.58 -1.03 -7.55
CA ASP A 101 -2.55 -1.83 -8.27
C ASP A 101 -2.31 -3.34 -8.14
N GLN A 102 -3.31 -4.11 -8.57
CA GLN A 102 -3.24 -5.57 -8.59
C GLN A 102 -2.04 -6.07 -9.41
N TYR A 103 -1.67 -5.37 -10.48
CA TYR A 103 -0.57 -5.76 -11.34
C TYR A 103 0.78 -5.68 -10.61
N PHE A 104 1.05 -4.56 -9.94
CA PHE A 104 2.22 -4.37 -9.10
C PHE A 104 2.24 -5.40 -7.97
N LEU A 105 1.13 -5.53 -7.21
CA LEU A 105 1.06 -6.44 -6.07
C LEU A 105 1.22 -7.91 -6.47
N SER A 106 0.66 -8.30 -7.63
CA SER A 106 0.84 -9.63 -8.21
C SER A 106 2.30 -9.89 -8.61
N ARG A 107 3.00 -8.87 -9.15
CA ARG A 107 4.44 -8.97 -9.45
C ARG A 107 5.29 -9.04 -8.19
N TRP A 108 5.01 -8.19 -7.20
CA TRP A 108 5.69 -8.20 -5.90
C TRP A 108 5.56 -9.56 -5.22
N ARG A 109 4.35 -10.12 -5.18
CA ARG A 109 4.10 -11.47 -4.64
C ARG A 109 4.96 -12.53 -5.32
N ARG A 110 5.05 -12.48 -6.65
CA ARG A 110 5.80 -13.44 -7.48
C ARG A 110 7.32 -13.25 -7.44
N ASN A 111 7.79 -12.06 -7.07
CA ASN A 111 9.21 -11.74 -7.16
C ASN A 111 9.96 -12.30 -5.93
N LEU A 112 10.60 -13.44 -6.14
CA LEU A 112 11.47 -14.14 -5.18
C LEU A 112 12.96 -13.82 -5.40
N GLY A 113 13.28 -12.66 -6.00
CA GLY A 113 14.67 -12.24 -6.25
C GLY A 113 15.22 -12.69 -7.60
N SER A 114 14.40 -12.70 -8.66
CA SER A 114 14.87 -13.02 -10.02
C SER A 114 15.72 -11.87 -10.59
N PRO A 115 17.00 -12.11 -10.96
CA PRO A 115 17.98 -11.07 -11.29
C PRO A 115 17.75 -10.33 -12.61
N SER A 116 16.72 -10.66 -13.39
CA SER A 116 16.58 -10.20 -14.79
C SER A 116 15.58 -9.06 -15.01
N PHE A 117 14.69 -8.74 -14.05
CA PHE A 117 13.75 -7.61 -14.20
C PHE A 117 13.50 -6.93 -12.85
N ALA A 118 13.65 -5.60 -12.82
CA ALA A 118 13.44 -4.67 -11.69
C ALA A 118 12.90 -5.35 -10.42
N ASN A 119 13.82 -5.64 -9.48
CA ASN A 119 13.57 -6.36 -8.24
C ASN A 119 12.45 -5.68 -7.43
N TYR A 120 11.24 -6.25 -7.46
CA TYR A 120 10.13 -5.96 -6.56
C TYR A 120 10.12 -6.99 -5.41
N GLY A 121 11.30 -7.35 -4.91
CA GLY A 121 11.49 -8.57 -4.12
C GLY A 121 11.29 -8.36 -2.62
N SER A 122 11.48 -7.13 -2.14
CA SER A 122 11.56 -6.85 -0.72
C SER A 122 10.38 -6.01 -0.23
N ILE A 123 10.18 -6.00 1.08
CA ILE A 123 9.11 -5.24 1.74
C ILE A 123 9.26 -3.73 1.53
N ASP A 124 10.50 -3.22 1.36
CA ASP A 124 10.75 -1.79 1.15
C ASP A 124 10.10 -1.24 -0.12
N ASP A 125 9.90 -2.08 -1.13
CA ASP A 125 9.19 -1.68 -2.34
C ASP A 125 7.72 -1.35 -2.08
N LEU A 126 7.11 -1.88 -1.02
CA LEU A 126 5.74 -1.56 -0.60
C LEU A 126 5.64 -0.23 0.13
N PHE A 127 6.74 0.33 0.63
CA PHE A 127 6.73 1.59 1.37
C PHE A 127 7.18 2.78 0.53
N LYS A 128 7.57 2.55 -0.74
CA LYS A 128 8.15 3.57 -1.60
C LYS A 128 7.10 4.30 -2.41
N CYS A 129 6.73 5.52 -2.04
CA CYS A 129 5.88 6.37 -2.88
C CYS A 129 6.55 6.69 -4.24
N ARG A 130 6.19 5.95 -5.29
CA ARG A 130 6.69 6.16 -6.66
C ARG A 130 5.79 7.14 -7.40
N ALA A 131 6.38 8.06 -8.19
CA ALA A 131 5.61 9.00 -9.01
C ALA A 131 4.66 8.29 -10.00
N SER A 132 5.01 7.06 -10.41
CA SER A 132 4.17 6.21 -11.28
C SER A 132 2.80 5.85 -10.68
N LEU A 133 2.62 5.96 -9.36
CA LEU A 133 1.32 5.75 -8.70
C LEU A 133 0.27 6.79 -9.13
N LEU A 134 0.71 7.95 -9.61
CA LEU A 134 -0.16 9.06 -10.00
C LEU A 134 -0.50 9.04 -11.49
N TYR A 135 0.02 8.09 -12.27
CA TYR A 135 -0.25 7.98 -13.71
C TYR A 135 -1.73 7.80 -14.08
N PRO A 136 -2.55 7.09 -13.29
CA PRO A 136 -4.00 7.04 -13.55
C PRO A 136 -4.71 8.37 -13.32
N ILE A 137 -4.17 9.24 -12.45
CA ILE A 137 -4.80 10.50 -12.05
C ILE A 137 -4.37 11.64 -12.98
N PHE A 138 -3.07 11.73 -13.25
CA PHE A 138 -2.54 12.81 -14.06
C PHE A 138 -2.57 12.45 -15.53
N VAL A 139 -3.24 13.33 -16.30
CA VAL A 139 -3.32 13.25 -17.76
C VAL A 139 -1.93 13.21 -18.43
N ASN A 140 -0.91 13.84 -17.83
CA ASN A 140 0.45 13.84 -18.37
C ASN A 140 1.32 12.90 -17.55
N GLN A 141 1.72 11.76 -18.13
CA GLN A 141 2.45 10.68 -17.46
C GLN A 141 3.98 10.78 -17.62
N TRP A 142 4.43 11.73 -18.42
CA TRP A 142 5.84 12.06 -18.63
C TRP A 142 6.02 13.54 -18.28
N SER A 143 6.89 13.84 -17.33
CA SER A 143 7.46 15.18 -17.16
C SER A 143 8.96 15.15 -17.53
N GLY A 144 9.30 15.70 -18.69
CA GLY A 144 10.67 15.74 -19.22
C GLY A 144 11.28 17.13 -19.10
N THR A 145 10.43 18.12 -18.80
CA THR A 145 10.80 19.53 -18.64
C THR A 145 10.07 20.11 -17.44
N VAL A 146 10.62 21.18 -16.85
CA VAL A 146 10.00 21.88 -15.71
C VAL A 146 8.61 22.42 -16.06
N ASN A 147 8.31 22.61 -17.35
CA ASN A 147 7.02 23.10 -17.83
C ASN A 147 5.90 22.04 -17.80
N ASP A 148 6.26 20.74 -17.73
CA ASP A 148 5.31 19.62 -17.73
C ASP A 148 4.98 19.12 -16.31
N ASP A 149 5.60 19.70 -15.28
CA ASP A 149 5.34 19.37 -13.89
C ASP A 149 4.01 19.97 -13.42
N LYS A 150 3.12 19.11 -12.90
CA LYS A 150 1.79 19.50 -12.42
C LYS A 150 1.75 19.88 -10.94
N LEU A 151 2.87 19.73 -10.23
CA LEU A 151 3.00 20.08 -8.80
C LEU A 151 4.13 21.08 -8.60
N LEU A 152 3.84 22.34 -8.96
CA LEU A 152 4.71 23.47 -8.65
C LEU A 152 4.39 23.98 -7.23
N VAL A 153 5.32 23.80 -6.30
CA VAL A 153 5.22 24.37 -4.95
C VAL A 153 6.30 25.44 -4.78
N GLY A 154 5.89 26.70 -4.94
CA GLY A 154 6.64 27.85 -4.46
C GLY A 154 6.01 28.33 -3.16
N SER A 155 6.70 28.17 -2.02
CA SER A 155 6.20 28.64 -0.73
C SER A 155 7.18 29.60 -0.06
N VAL A 156 6.68 30.80 0.29
CA VAL A 156 7.25 31.63 1.35
C VAL A 156 6.10 31.92 2.31
N ASN A 157 6.09 31.21 3.44
CA ASN A 157 5.09 31.38 4.47
C ASN A 157 5.59 32.38 5.52
N THR A 158 5.20 33.64 5.39
CA THR A 158 5.37 34.66 6.42
C THR A 158 4.05 34.90 7.14
N CYS A 159 4.03 34.70 8.45
CA CYS A 159 2.87 34.98 9.28
C CYS A 159 3.16 36.18 10.20
N VAL A 160 2.27 37.17 10.19
CA VAL A 160 2.26 38.27 11.17
C VAL A 160 0.85 38.32 11.74
N ALA A 161 0.73 38.07 13.04
CA ALA A 161 -0.55 38.10 13.75
C ALA A 161 -0.53 39.25 14.76
N VAL A 162 -1.40 40.23 14.56
CA VAL A 162 -1.65 41.28 15.56
C VAL A 162 -2.71 40.75 16.52
N ARG A 163 -2.32 40.59 17.79
CA ARG A 163 -3.19 40.15 18.87
C ARG A 163 -3.00 41.11 20.05
N PRO A 164 -4.02 41.31 20.90
CA PRO A 164 -3.92 42.16 22.09
C PRO A 164 -3.12 41.43 23.18
N PHE A 165 -1.86 41.12 22.88
CA PHE A 165 -0.89 40.57 23.80
C PHE A 165 0.13 41.66 24.15
N SER A 166 0.56 41.70 25.40
CA SER A 166 1.68 42.54 25.84
C SER A 166 2.99 42.10 25.20
N ALA A 167 4.05 42.91 25.33
CA ALA A 167 5.39 42.59 24.81
C ALA A 167 5.96 41.26 25.33
N TYR A 168 5.48 40.78 26.49
CA TYR A 168 5.84 39.49 27.09
C TYR A 168 4.83 38.35 26.78
N GLY A 169 3.86 38.58 25.89
CA GLY A 169 2.90 37.56 25.43
C GLY A 169 1.66 37.37 26.30
N LEU A 170 1.44 38.18 27.33
CA LEU A 170 0.26 38.07 28.20
C LEU A 170 -0.98 38.77 27.59
N PRO A 171 -2.17 38.14 27.60
CA PRO A 171 -3.41 38.76 27.11
C PRO A 171 -3.83 39.92 28.00
N TYR A 172 -4.27 41.01 27.38
CA TYR A 172 -5.02 42.04 28.12
C TYR A 172 -6.37 41.44 28.53
N SER A 173 -6.57 41.20 29.82
CA SER A 173 -7.91 40.98 30.37
C SER A 173 -8.68 42.30 30.30
N LYS A 174 -9.91 42.27 29.78
CA LYS A 174 -10.83 43.43 29.83
C LYS A 174 -11.11 43.84 31.27
#